data_AF-A0A2E1KWX2-F1
#
_entry.id   AF-A0A2E1KWX2-F1
#
_cell.length_a   1.000
_cell.length_b   1.000
_cell.length_c   1.000
_cell.angle_alpha   90.00
_cell.angle_beta   90.00
_cell.angle_gamma   90.00
#
_symmetry.space_group_name_H-M   'P 1'
#
loop_
_entity.id
_entity.type
_entity.pdbx_description
1 polymer ?
#
loop_
_entity_poly.entity_id
_entity_poly.type
_entity_poly.pdbx_seq_one_letter_code
_entity_poly.pdbx_strand_id
1 'polypeptide(L)'
;MNENYSIELLARGDRKIESQLKTHFFDKPEGLAYLVGLVDAGSATLDEYLEALDYLSDWLKREGKCLSIQNKLQYLSCVEEARSRSGAGQWERFVHALESMLQDFGCERASDQ
;
A
#
# COMPACT_ATOMS: atom_id res chain seq x y z
N MET A 1 0.67 0.19 -22.69
CA MET A 1 1.96 0.90 -22.65
C MET A 1 2.74 0.28 -21.51
N ASN A 2 3.89 -0.34 -21.78
CA ASN A 2 4.77 -0.87 -20.73
C ASN A 2 5.74 0.25 -20.35
N GLU A 3 5.32 1.11 -19.43
CA GLU A 3 6.26 2.02 -18.77
C GLU A 3 7.11 1.18 -17.81
N ASN A 4 8.41 1.07 -18.10
CA ASN A 4 9.36 0.43 -17.20
C ASN A 4 9.62 1.38 -16.02
N TYR A 5 8.80 1.26 -14.97
CA TYR A 5 9.06 1.98 -13.72
C TYR A 5 10.28 1.38 -13.02
N SER A 6 11.29 2.21 -12.77
CA SER A 6 12.43 1.85 -11.93
C SER A 6 12.27 2.47 -10.54
N ILE A 7 12.82 1.81 -9.53
CA ILE A 7 12.76 2.31 -8.15
C ILE A 7 13.45 3.67 -8.03
N GLU A 8 14.58 3.85 -8.70
CA GLU A 8 15.35 5.10 -8.69
C GLU A 8 14.54 6.25 -9.30
N LEU A 9 13.81 5.97 -10.40
CA LEU A 9 12.96 6.95 -11.06
C LEU A 9 11.79 7.38 -10.18
N LEU A 10 11.13 6.42 -9.53
CA LEU A 10 9.99 6.68 -8.64
C LEU A 10 10.41 7.42 -7.37
N ALA A 11 11.57 7.08 -6.81
CA ALA A 11 12.10 7.71 -5.61
C ALA A 11 12.53 9.16 -5.83
N ARG A 12 12.90 9.56 -7.07
CA ARG A 12 13.34 10.92 -7.42
C ARG A 12 14.44 11.47 -6.49
N GLY A 13 15.30 10.60 -5.98
CA GLY A 13 16.39 10.94 -5.06
C GLY A 13 16.01 10.98 -3.57
N ASP A 14 14.75 10.70 -3.22
CA ASP A 14 14.33 10.51 -1.83
C ASP A 14 14.76 9.12 -1.33
N ARG A 15 15.72 9.10 -0.39
CA ARG A 15 16.30 7.86 0.14
C ARG A 15 15.31 7.03 0.96
N LYS A 16 14.32 7.66 1.61
CA LYS A 16 13.30 6.95 2.39
C LYS A 16 12.40 6.19 1.42
N ILE A 17 11.87 6.88 0.41
CA ILE A 17 11.03 6.28 -0.63
C ILE A 17 11.79 5.17 -1.36
N GLU A 18 13.04 5.40 -1.74
CA GLU A 18 13.89 4.39 -2.39
C GLU A 18 14.06 3.14 -1.52
N SER A 19 14.31 3.32 -0.22
CA SER A 19 14.46 2.21 0.73
C SER A 19 13.16 1.41 0.90
N GLN A 20 12.02 2.09 1.01
CA GLN A 20 10.71 1.43 1.12
C GLN A 20 10.38 0.66 -0.17
N LEU A 21 10.59 1.28 -1.33
CA LEU A 21 10.41 0.62 -2.62
C LEU A 21 11.30 -0.61 -2.78
N LYS A 22 12.58 -0.53 -2.39
CA LYS A 22 13.48 -1.70 -2.38
C LYS A 22 12.99 -2.78 -1.42
N THR A 23 12.55 -2.41 -0.23
CA THR A 23 12.07 -3.36 0.78
C THR A 23 10.90 -4.20 0.27
N HIS A 24 9.96 -3.58 -0.43
CA HIS A 24 8.74 -4.26 -0.89
C HIS A 24 8.86 -4.86 -2.30
N PHE A 25 9.65 -4.25 -3.19
CA PHE A 25 9.58 -4.50 -4.64
C PHE A 25 10.92 -4.83 -5.33
N PHE A 26 12.04 -4.99 -4.60
CA PHE A 26 13.36 -5.22 -5.21
C PHE A 26 13.38 -6.33 -6.30
N ASP A 27 12.62 -7.39 -6.10
CA ASP A 27 12.50 -8.55 -7.00
C ASP A 27 11.08 -8.74 -7.56
N LYS A 28 10.23 -7.71 -7.51
CA LYS A 28 8.79 -7.79 -7.85
C LYS A 28 8.37 -6.66 -8.80
N PRO A 29 8.84 -6.64 -10.05
CA PRO A 29 8.54 -5.57 -11.00
C PRO A 29 7.04 -5.45 -11.30
N GLU A 30 6.29 -6.56 -11.29
CA GLU A 30 4.84 -6.53 -11.50
C GLU A 30 4.11 -5.86 -10.33
N GLY A 31 4.57 -6.09 -9.10
CA GLY A 31 4.05 -5.42 -7.91
C GLY A 31 4.32 -3.91 -7.95
N LEU A 32 5.49 -3.51 -8.44
CA LEU A 32 5.85 -2.11 -8.59
C LEU A 32 4.97 -1.41 -9.64
N ALA A 33 4.78 -2.03 -10.80
CA ALA A 33 3.90 -1.51 -11.84
C ALA A 33 2.45 -1.41 -11.35
N TYR A 34 1.99 -2.39 -10.55
CA TYR A 34 0.65 -2.36 -9.97
C TYR A 34 0.50 -1.22 -8.95
N LEU A 35 1.49 -1.00 -8.08
CA LEU A 35 1.50 0.15 -7.17
C LEU A 35 1.39 1.47 -7.93
N VAL A 36 2.16 1.66 -8.99
CA VAL A 36 2.08 2.89 -9.80
C VAL A 36 0.69 3.06 -10.40
N GLY A 37 0.11 1.99 -10.95
CA GLY A 37 -1.27 2.04 -11.46
C GLY A 37 -2.31 2.40 -10.41
N LEU A 38 -2.12 2.00 -9.14
CA LEU A 38 -2.98 2.40 -8.03
C LEU A 38 -2.80 3.89 -7.69
N VAL A 39 -1.55 4.37 -7.59
CA VAL A 39 -1.25 5.79 -7.33
C VAL A 39 -1.80 6.69 -8.44
N ASP A 40 -1.68 6.29 -9.71
CA ASP A 40 -2.15 7.07 -10.86
C ASP A 40 -3.68 7.10 -10.97
N ALA A 41 -4.36 6.03 -10.57
CA ALA A 41 -5.82 5.94 -10.58
C ALA A 41 -6.49 6.53 -9.32
N GLY A 42 -5.71 6.64 -8.24
CA GLY A 42 -6.14 7.03 -6.92
C GLY A 42 -5.98 8.51 -6.61
N SER A 43 -6.18 8.83 -5.33
CA SER A 43 -5.95 10.14 -4.73
C SER A 43 -4.82 10.15 -3.72
N ALA A 44 -4.39 8.97 -3.24
CA ALA A 44 -3.27 8.82 -2.34
C ALA A 44 -1.93 8.91 -3.11
N THR A 45 -0.99 9.61 -2.50
CA THR A 45 0.37 9.75 -3.05
C THR A 45 1.19 8.47 -2.87
N LEU A 46 2.30 8.36 -3.60
CA LEU A 46 3.24 7.25 -3.45
C LEU A 46 3.76 7.12 -2.01
N ASP A 47 4.07 8.23 -1.32
CA ASP A 47 4.54 8.19 0.08
C ASP A 47 3.44 7.68 1.01
N GLU A 48 2.18 8.10 0.83
CA GLU A 48 1.05 7.57 1.61
C GLU A 48 0.85 6.06 1.39
N TYR A 49 1.01 5.58 0.15
CA TYR A 49 0.95 4.14 -0.14
C TYR A 49 2.08 3.36 0.53
N LEU A 50 3.30 3.88 0.51
CA LEU A 50 4.46 3.22 1.13
C LEU A 50 4.35 3.25 2.66
N GLU A 51 3.87 4.36 3.24
CA GLU A 51 3.56 4.47 4.67
C GLU A 51 2.50 3.42 5.08
N ALA A 52 1.42 3.31 4.31
CA ALA A 52 0.35 2.33 4.56
C ALA A 52 0.83 0.88 4.37
N LEU A 53 1.72 0.63 3.41
CA LEU A 53 2.27 -0.69 3.16
C LEU A 53 3.23 -1.15 4.26
N ASP A 54 4.04 -0.24 4.79
CA ASP A 54 4.87 -0.49 5.98
C ASP A 54 3.98 -0.78 7.19
N TYR A 55 2.97 0.06 7.44
CA TYR A 55 2.03 -0.15 8.53
C TYR A 55 1.33 -1.51 8.46
N LEU A 56 0.77 -1.87 7.29
CA LEU A 56 0.11 -3.15 7.07
C LEU A 56 1.08 -4.32 7.28
N SER A 57 2.32 -4.20 6.82
CA SER A 57 3.33 -5.25 6.97
C SER A 57 3.70 -5.46 8.44
N ASP A 58 3.86 -4.38 9.20
CA ASP A 58 4.14 -4.44 10.64
C ASP A 58 2.95 -4.95 11.44
N TRP A 59 1.72 -4.60 11.04
CA TRP A 59 0.51 -5.13 11.66
C TRP A 59 0.40 -6.64 11.42
N LEU A 60 0.53 -7.10 10.17
CA LEU A 60 0.51 -8.53 9.83
C LEU A 60 1.56 -9.31 10.62
N LYS A 61 2.79 -8.78 10.70
CA LYS A 61 3.87 -9.40 11.46
C LYS A 61 3.54 -9.53 12.95
N ARG A 62 2.95 -8.49 13.55
CA ARG A 62 2.51 -8.51 14.96
C ARG A 62 1.43 -9.56 15.22
N GLU A 63 0.51 -9.72 14.28
CA GLU A 63 -0.56 -10.71 14.33
C GLU A 63 -0.11 -12.14 13.93
N GLY A 64 1.17 -12.33 13.59
CA GLY A 64 1.69 -13.63 13.13
C GLY A 64 1.15 -14.05 11.76
N LYS A 65 0.69 -13.10 10.95
CA LYS A 65 0.09 -13.30 9.63
C LYS A 65 1.03 -12.83 8.53
N CYS A 66 0.80 -13.32 7.31
CA CYS A 66 1.54 -12.90 6.13
C CYS A 66 0.56 -12.76 4.95
N LEU A 67 0.82 -11.77 4.09
CA LEU A 67 0.11 -11.59 2.83
C LEU A 67 1.13 -11.38 1.71
N SER A 68 0.80 -11.89 0.53
CA SER A 68 1.55 -11.55 -0.68
C SER A 68 1.52 -10.03 -0.93
N ILE A 69 2.54 -9.50 -1.63
CA ILE A 69 2.56 -8.07 -1.97
C ILE A 69 1.32 -7.66 -2.78
N GLN A 70 0.85 -8.53 -3.67
CA GLN A 70 -0.33 -8.30 -4.48
C GLN A 70 -1.58 -8.16 -3.61
N ASN A 71 -1.76 -9.04 -2.62
CA ASN A 71 -2.89 -8.98 -1.71
C ASN A 71 -2.81 -7.78 -0.77
N LYS A 72 -1.61 -7.38 -0.33
CA LYS A 72 -1.41 -6.12 0.40
C LYS A 72 -1.87 -4.92 -0.44
N LEU A 73 -1.43 -4.84 -1.70
CA LEU A 73 -1.80 -3.75 -2.59
C LEU A 73 -3.31 -3.73 -2.91
N GLN A 74 -3.93 -4.90 -3.11
CA GLN A 74 -5.39 -4.99 -3.26
C GLN A 74 -6.13 -4.53 -2.00
N TYR A 75 -5.63 -4.90 -0.82
CA TYR A 75 -6.21 -4.43 0.43
C TYR A 75 -6.13 -2.91 0.55
N LEU A 76 -4.97 -2.32 0.26
CA LEU A 76 -4.78 -0.86 0.25
C LEU A 76 -5.68 -0.17 -0.78
N SER A 77 -5.88 -0.76 -1.97
CA SER A 77 -6.84 -0.25 -2.95
C SER A 77 -8.27 -0.22 -2.41
N CYS A 78 -8.71 -1.27 -1.68
CA CYS A 78 -10.01 -1.26 -1.01
C CYS A 78 -10.12 -0.17 0.06
N VAL A 79 -9.05 0.05 0.83
CA VAL A 79 -8.99 1.13 1.84
C VAL A 79 -9.16 2.49 1.17
N GLU A 80 -8.48 2.71 0.04
CA GLU A 80 -8.57 3.97 -0.69
C GLU A 80 -9.96 4.20 -1.30
N GLU A 81 -10.59 3.15 -1.85
CA GLU A 81 -11.96 3.21 -2.35
C GLU A 81 -12.95 3.56 -1.23
N ALA A 82 -12.80 2.92 -0.06
CA ALA A 82 -13.62 3.20 1.12
C ALA A 82 -13.42 4.64 1.61
N ARG A 83 -12.16 5.11 1.66
CA ARG A 83 -11.81 6.51 2.00
C ARG A 83 -12.50 7.49 1.06
N SER A 84 -12.39 7.25 -0.24
CA SER A 84 -12.93 8.15 -1.29
C SER A 84 -14.45 8.25 -1.25
N ARG A 85 -15.14 7.20 -0.81
CA ARG A 85 -16.61 7.17 -0.66
C ARG A 85 -17.11 7.77 0.66
N SER A 86 -16.29 7.77 1.70
CA SER A 86 -16.72 8.10 3.06
C SER A 86 -17.02 9.58 3.29
N GLY A 87 -16.64 10.49 2.37
CA GLY A 87 -16.98 11.92 2.40
C GLY A 87 -16.58 12.70 3.67
N ALA A 88 -15.96 12.05 4.64
CA ALA A 88 -15.74 12.53 5.99
C ALA A 88 -14.24 12.74 6.21
N GLY A 89 -13.85 13.96 6.61
CA GLY A 89 -12.46 14.34 6.93
C GLY A 89 -11.79 13.49 8.02
N GLN A 90 -12.54 12.63 8.71
CA GLN A 90 -11.98 11.63 9.62
C GLN A 90 -11.04 10.61 8.94
N TRP A 91 -11.08 10.50 7.59
CA TRP A 91 -10.19 9.63 6.80
C TRP A 91 -9.13 10.43 6.01
N GLU A 92 -8.78 11.66 6.44
CA GLU A 92 -7.85 12.52 5.69
C GLU A 92 -6.51 11.85 5.38
N ARG A 93 -5.95 11.07 6.32
CA ARG A 93 -4.70 10.31 6.10
C ARG A 93 -5.00 8.87 5.75
N PHE A 94 -4.33 8.37 4.71
CA PHE A 94 -4.51 7.01 4.21
C PHE A 94 -4.21 5.92 5.25
N VAL A 95 -3.22 6.15 6.13
CA VAL A 95 -2.90 5.21 7.22
C VAL A 95 -4.03 5.11 8.24
N HIS A 96 -4.68 6.22 8.63
CA HIS A 96 -5.79 6.15 9.58
C HIS A 96 -6.99 5.39 9.01
N ALA A 97 -7.24 5.56 7.71
CA ALA A 97 -8.24 4.78 6.98
C ALA A 97 -7.94 3.27 7.06
N LEU A 98 -6.67 2.90 6.85
CA LEU A 98 -6.21 1.53 6.96
C LEU A 98 -6.37 0.99 8.39
N GLU A 99 -6.02 1.78 9.40
CA GLU A 99 -6.17 1.42 10.81
C GLU A 99 -7.62 1.10 11.18
N SER A 100 -8.56 1.98 10.83
CA SER A 100 -9.99 1.75 11.05
C SER A 100 -10.47 0.49 10.33
N MET A 101 -10.05 0.30 9.08
CA MET A 101 -10.47 -0.88 8.31
C MET A 101 -9.87 -2.19 8.85
N LEU A 102 -8.67 -2.16 9.42
CA LEU A 102 -8.07 -3.32 10.10
C LEU A 102 -8.75 -3.63 11.43
N GLN A 103 -9.19 -2.62 12.18
CA GLN A 103 -9.97 -2.80 13.41
C GLN A 103 -11.34 -3.43 13.12
N ASP A 104 -12.01 -2.96 12.07
CA ASP A 104 -13.37 -3.40 11.73
C ASP A 104 -13.38 -4.73 10.95
N PHE A 105 -12.37 -4.99 10.10
CA PHE A 105 -12.39 -6.09 9.11
C PHE A 105 -11.07 -6.88 8.99
N GLY A 106 -10.04 -6.59 9.78
CA GLY A 106 -8.68 -7.13 9.62
C GLY A 106 -8.53 -8.64 9.85
N CYS A 107 -9.52 -9.30 10.47
CA CYS A 107 -9.43 -10.72 10.77
C CYS A 107 -9.71 -11.65 9.58
N GLU A 108 -10.54 -11.25 8.62
CA GLU A 108 -11.13 -12.20 7.65
C GLU A 108 -10.28 -12.43 6.39
N ARG A 109 -9.38 -11.51 6.02
CA ARG A 109 -8.60 -11.57 4.76
C ARG A 109 -7.13 -11.95 4.95
N ALA A 110 -6.70 -12.23 6.17
CA ALA A 110 -5.28 -12.24 6.53
C ALA A 110 -4.62 -13.64 6.51
N SER A 111 -5.06 -14.52 5.61
CA SER A 111 -4.41 -15.81 5.37
C SER A 111 -4.37 -16.11 3.88
N ASP A 112 -3.22 -15.89 3.26
CA ASP A 112 -2.85 -16.67 2.09
C ASP A 112 -2.33 -18.01 2.65
N GLN A 113 -3.15 -19.05 2.61
CA GLN A 113 -2.68 -20.40 2.97
C GLN A 113 -1.52 -20.83 2.08
#